data_AF-A0A0E2H3N2-F1
#
_entry.id   AF-A0A0E2H3N2-F1
#
_cell.length_a   1.000
_cell.length_b   1.000
_cell.length_c   1.000
_cell.angle_alpha   90.00
_cell.angle_beta   90.00
_cell.angle_gamma   90.00
#
_symmetry.space_group_name_H-M   'P 1'
#
loop_
_entity.id
_entity.type
_entity.pdbx_description
1 polymer ?
#
loop_
_entity_poly.entity_id
_entity_poly.type
_entity_poly.pdbx_seq_one_letter_code
_entity_poly.pdbx_strand_id
1 'polypeptide(L)' 'MKVVKFRAIQCDTRYDRPMKVVCGADTVGLSCVISLELYTEGEPPVEYLLRMAKEIEALPPVEHKYFKNVRPIF' A
#
# COMPACT_ATOMS: atom_id res chain seq x y z
N MET A 1 -12.75 18.47 -0.76
CA MET A 1 -11.87 17.47 -1.39
C MET A 1 -10.58 17.41 -0.61
N LYS A 2 -10.24 16.24 -0.08
CA LYS A 2 -9.04 16.02 0.74
C LYS A 2 -8.19 14.96 0.08
N VAL A 3 -6.89 15.23 -0.04
CA VAL A 3 -5.93 14.25 -0.56
C VAL A 3 -5.29 13.56 0.63
N VAL A 4 -5.56 12.28 0.78
CA VAL A 4 -4.88 11.43 1.77
C VAL A 4 -3.78 10.66 1.07
N LYS A 5 -2.68 10.43 1.79
CA LYS A 5 -1.51 9.73 1.25
C LYS A 5 -1.22 8.50 2.09
N PHE A 6 -0.83 7.42 1.42
CA PHE A 6 -0.39 6.18 2.05
C PHE A 6 0.99 5.83 1.55
N ARG A 7 1.91 5.51 2.46
CA ARG A 7 3.16 4.83 2.10
C ARG A 7 2.85 3.36 1.92
N ALA A 8 3.38 2.76 0.86
CA ALA A 8 3.25 1.33 0.57
C ALA A 8 4.52 0.79 -0.09
N ILE A 9 4.62 -0.53 -0.15
CA ILE A 9 5.60 -1.24 -0.97
C ILE A 9 4.84 -2.00 -2.04
N GLN A 10 5.05 -1.66 -3.32
CA GLN A 10 4.52 -2.41 -4.44
C GLN A 10 5.44 -3.62 -4.73
N CYS A 11 4.87 -4.81 -4.63
CA CYS A 11 5.56 -6.08 -4.88
C CYS A 11 5.03 -6.72 -6.17
N ASP A 12 5.78 -7.64 -6.78
CA ASP A 12 5.36 -8.40 -7.97
C ASP A 12 5.42 -9.91 -7.68
N THR A 13 4.29 -10.61 -7.81
CA THR A 13 4.18 -12.03 -7.46
C THR A 13 5.13 -12.94 -8.24
N ARG A 14 5.58 -12.53 -9.43
CA ARG A 14 6.49 -13.33 -10.28
C ARG A 14 7.90 -13.41 -9.70
N TYR A 15 8.35 -12.32 -9.08
CA TYR A 15 9.73 -12.17 -8.61
C TYR A 15 9.86 -12.10 -7.10
N ASP A 16 8.76 -11.89 -6.37
CA ASP A 16 8.75 -11.75 -4.91
C ASP A 16 9.47 -12.92 -4.21
N ARG A 17 9.08 -14.16 -4.52
CA ARG A 17 9.69 -15.35 -3.88
C ARG A 17 11.17 -15.53 -4.27
N PRO A 18 11.56 -15.56 -5.56
CA PRO A 18 12.97 -15.67 -5.93
C PRO A 18 13.83 -14.55 -5.35
N MET A 19 13.36 -13.29 -5.40
CA MET A 19 14.14 -12.17 -4.91
C MET A 19 14.36 -12.24 -3.41
N LYS A 20 13.33 -12.58 -2.62
CA LYS A 20 13.48 -12.77 -1.16
C LYS A 20 14.54 -13.80 -0.80
N VAL A 21 14.61 -14.91 -1.55
CA VAL A 21 15.62 -15.94 -1.34
C VAL A 21 17.02 -15.41 -1.66
N VAL A 22 17.18 -14.68 -2.77
CA VAL A 22 18.48 -14.16 -3.20
C VAL A 22 18.99 -13.05 -2.29
N CYS A 23 18.13 -12.13 -1.86
CA CYS A 23 18.54 -10.99 -1.04
C CYS A 23 18.44 -11.24 0.47
N GLY A 24 17.81 -12.33 0.91
CA GLY A 24 17.60 -12.63 2.32
C GLY A 24 16.65 -11.66 3.05
N ALA A 25 15.81 -10.93 2.31
CA ALA A 25 14.86 -9.98 2.88
C ALA A 25 13.44 -10.57 2.95
N ASP A 26 12.67 -10.19 3.97
CA ASP A 26 11.28 -10.61 4.12
C ASP A 26 10.31 -9.93 3.13
N THR A 27 10.72 -8.80 2.54
CA THR A 27 9.93 -8.03 1.59
C THR A 27 10.82 -7.40 0.52
N VAL A 28 10.47 -7.60 -0.75
CA VAL A 28 11.15 -6.98 -1.89
C VAL A 28 10.10 -6.30 -2.75
N GLY A 29 10.32 -5.01 -3.02
CA GLY A 29 9.41 -4.23 -3.84
C GLY A 29 9.83 -2.76 -3.93
N LEU A 30 9.02 -1.99 -4.63
CA LEU A 30 9.24 -0.56 -4.83
C LEU A 30 8.47 0.22 -3.76
N SER A 31 9.17 1.08 -3.01
CA SER A 31 8.50 2.01 -2.10
C SER A 31 7.72 3.04 -2.91
N CYS A 32 6.42 3.18 -2.66
CA CYS A 32 5.54 4.09 -3.37
C CYS A 32 4.63 4.87 -2.42
N VAL A 33 4.06 5.96 -2.93
CA VAL A 33 3.03 6.75 -2.25
C VAL A 33 1.74 6.66 -3.05
N ILE A 34 0.68 6.19 -2.41
CA ILE A 34 -0.66 6.14 -2.98
C ILE A 34 -1.37 7.43 -2.52
N SER A 35 -1.81 8.24 -3.47
CA SER A 35 -2.63 9.43 -3.18
C SER A 35 -4.08 9.12 -3.54
N LEU A 36 -5.00 9.32 -2.58
CA LEU A 36 -6.43 9.15 -2.80
C LEU A 36 -7.15 10.45 -2.54
N GLU A 37 -8.01 10.83 -3.49
CA GLU A 37 -8.90 11.97 -3.35
C GLU A 37 -10.19 11.52 -2.66
N LEU A 38 -10.44 12.06 -1.48
CA LEU A 38 -11.67 11.83 -0.74
C LEU A 38 -12.61 13.02 -0.92
N TYR A 39 -13.83 12.70 -1.36
CA TYR A 39 -14.95 13.64 -1.42
C TYR A 39 -15.61 13.74 -0.06
N THR A 40 -14.89 14.33 0.88
CA THR A 40 -15.35 14.65 2.24
C THR A 40 -15.17 16.15 2.49
N GLU A 41 -16.05 16.70 3.33
CA GLU A 41 -15.99 18.09 3.81
C GLU A 41 -15.03 18.23 5.01
N GLY A 42 -14.87 17.18 5.81
CA GLY A 42 -14.03 17.15 7.01
C GLY A 42 -12.75 16.32 6.87
N GLU A 43 -11.84 16.44 7.85
CA GLU A 43 -10.66 15.59 7.94
C GLU A 43 -11.08 14.14 8.24
N PRO A 44 -10.63 13.14 7.45
CA PRO A 44 -10.97 11.76 7.72
C PRO A 44 -10.41 11.30 9.06
N PRO A 45 -11.18 10.55 9.86
CA PRO A 45 -10.68 10.06 11.15
C PRO A 45 -9.54 9.06 10.94
N VAL A 46 -8.59 9.04 11.87
CA VAL A 46 -7.41 8.15 11.83
C VAL A 46 -7.80 6.68 11.67
N GLU A 47 -8.85 6.24 12.38
CA GLU A 47 -9.35 4.87 12.31
C GLU A 47 -9.83 4.49 10.90
N TYR A 48 -10.49 5.43 10.20
CA TYR A 48 -10.89 5.23 8.82
C TYR A 48 -9.67 5.08 7.90
N LEU A 49 -8.64 5.90 8.07
CA LEU A 49 -7.40 5.79 7.30
C LEU A 49 -6.68 4.46 7.56
N LEU A 50 -6.63 4.01 8.81
CA LEU A 50 -6.04 2.70 9.15
C LEU A 50 -6.82 1.54 8.52
N ARG A 51 -8.17 1.61 8.51
CA ARG A 51 -9.01 0.63 7.84
C ARG A 51 -8.77 0.62 6.33
N MET A 52 -8.75 1.79 5.69
CA MET A 52 -8.42 1.91 4.26
C MET A 52 -7.05 1.32 3.93
N ALA A 53 -6.04 1.56 4.76
CA ALA A 53 -4.71 0.98 4.54
C ALA A 53 -4.77 -0.56 4.49
N LYS A 54 -5.60 -1.19 5.34
CA LYS A 54 -5.83 -2.64 5.32
C LYS A 54 -6.64 -3.11 4.12
N GLU A 55 -7.64 -2.35 3.70
CA GLU A 55 -8.39 -2.64 2.48
C GLU A 55 -7.49 -2.61 1.23
N ILE A 56 -6.60 -1.60 1.12
CA ILE A 56 -5.62 -1.49 0.03
C ILE A 56 -4.66 -2.69 0.03
N GLU A 57 -4.16 -3.08 1.20
CA GLU A 57 -3.26 -4.25 1.37
C GLU A 57 -3.97 -5.58 1.04
N ALA A 58 -5.29 -5.64 1.18
CA ALA A 58 -6.10 -6.82 0.87
C ALA A 58 -6.56 -6.89 -0.60
N LEU A 59 -6.32 -5.86 -1.42
CA LEU A 59 -6.68 -5.89 -2.83
C LEU A 59 -5.98 -7.05 -3.56
N PRO A 60 -6.69 -7.73 -4.47
CA PRO A 60 -6.07 -8.79 -5.26
C PRO A 60 -4.97 -8.20 -6.17
N PRO A 61 -3.92 -8.98 -6.48
CA PRO A 61 -2.90 -8.52 -7.41
C PRO A 61 -3.48 -8.17 -8.79
N VAL A 62 -3.03 -7.05 -9.37
CA VAL A 62 -3.37 -6.63 -10.73
C VAL A 62 -2.09 -6.61 -11.55
N GLU A 63 -2.08 -7.30 -12.69
CA GLU A 63 -0.85 -7.52 -13.49
C GLU A 63 0.33 -8.04 -12.65
N HIS A 64 0.07 -8.97 -11.73
CA HIS A 64 1.02 -9.51 -10.75
C HIS A 64 1.48 -8.52 -9.65
N LYS A 65 1.07 -7.25 -9.71
CA LYS A 65 1.46 -6.22 -8.74
C LYS A 65 0.48 -6.16 -7.58
N TYR A 66 1.00 -6.06 -6.36
CA TYR A 66 0.19 -5.94 -5.15
C TYR A 66 0.89 -5.05 -4.12
N PHE A 67 0.15 -4.55 -3.13
CA PHE A 67 0.70 -3.66 -2.10
C PHE A 67 0.90 -4.37 -0.77
N LYS A 68 1.96 -4.01 -0.07
CA LYS A 68 2.28 -4.45 1.31
C LYS A 68 2.73 -3.29 2.17
N ASN A 69 2.63 -3.47 3.49
CA ASN A 69 3.05 -2.51 4.50
C ASN A 69 2.40 -1.13 4.29
N VAL A 70 1.13 -1.13 3.88
CA VAL A 70 0.38 0.10 3.61
C VAL A 70 0.10 0.81 4.93
N ARG A 71 0.45 2.11 5.02
CA ARG A 71 0.23 2.95 6.21
C ARG A 71 -0.12 4.38 5.82
N PRO A 72 -1.06 5.04 6.51
CA PRO A 72 -1.33 6.46 6.31
C PRO A 72 -0.08 7.32 6.55
N ILE A 73 0.02 8.43 5.84
CA ILE A 73 0.97 9.51 6.11
C ILE A 73 0.17 10.65 6.75
N PHE A 74 0.51 11.00 7.99
CA PHE A 74 -0.11 12.09 8.76
C PHE A 74 0.67 13.39 8.60
#